data_AF-A0A9D9UEL4-F1
#
_entry.id   AF-A0A9D9UEL4-F1
#
_cell.length_a   1.000
_cell.length_b   1.000
_cell.length_c   1.000
_cell.angle_alpha   90.00
_cell.angle_beta   90.00
_cell.angle_gamma   90.00
#
_symmetry.space_group_name_H-M   'P 1'
#
loop_
_entity.id
_entity.type
_entity.pdbx_description
1 polymer ?
#
loop_
_entity_poly.entity_id
_entity_poly.type
_entity_poly.pdbx_seq_one_letter_code
_entity_poly.pdbx_strand_id
1 'polypeptide(L)'
;MKSIKLISLCLVLFYIPAISQVGNIIKKVKETTKNETEATVKPKDEKVTPNVKSEIDKDNSTQTNVKKSTGSEKLRERNKPQQNTTDKKTKPESTVQIADMNSSVLAPAVAWYSLLDQDHLYYDATSGYFRPHGFHVFFLPEKDIKGEPMNFNKYDSYYPPAMHLDVIDKQNGEKKVTFYYRAEPEILPAYKMKIDDRGTDPMYPAYTNLFEGSYDLKFYINDNHFYTFPINIEKISNKDPYSPVKQLYIMRGEWEDWGRIEFNSDGDFIFSHYMPEKDVKVTNQSKWNETIHYPFTAKLLRNGKVIGNYDAQNAQRILEKGSVFAENGRWVRNQNAFYAYPPVNRRINDNHSHDYVYTKDMTDGNYSVETEIYKPAGTIKSKYTFVIKNGKVVPVSRADRSQHDDKFTLIEQGPNYHYVKKIKN
;
A
#
# COMPACT_ATOMS: atom_id res chain seq x y z
N MET A 1 -57.46 -4.92 5.74
CA MET A 1 -56.86 -5.91 6.68
C MET A 1 -55.40 -6.14 6.29
N LYS A 2 -54.50 -6.26 7.29
CA LYS A 2 -53.17 -6.92 7.29
C LYS A 2 -52.42 -6.99 5.92
N SER A 3 -51.55 -6.04 5.59
CA SER A 3 -50.12 -5.95 5.99
C SER A 3 -49.16 -6.96 5.30
N ILE A 4 -48.21 -6.44 4.53
CA ILE A 4 -46.77 -6.80 4.57
C ILE A 4 -45.98 -5.62 3.99
N LYS A 5 -45.00 -5.11 4.77
CA LYS A 5 -43.88 -4.29 4.29
C LYS A 5 -42.65 -5.20 4.32
N LEU A 6 -41.91 -5.34 3.22
CA LEU A 6 -40.43 -5.40 3.15
C LEU A 6 -39.97 -5.79 1.74
N ILE A 7 -39.45 -4.84 0.97
CA ILE A 7 -38.45 -5.10 -0.07
C ILE A 7 -37.42 -3.98 0.02
N SER A 8 -36.44 -4.16 0.91
CA SER A 8 -35.27 -3.28 1.04
C SER A 8 -34.13 -4.04 1.72
N LEU A 9 -33.71 -5.18 1.14
CA LEU A 9 -32.58 -5.97 1.62
C LEU A 9 -31.98 -6.90 0.53
N CYS A 10 -31.48 -6.32 -0.57
CA CYS A 10 -30.80 -7.07 -1.65
C CYS A 10 -29.51 -6.41 -2.16
N LEU A 11 -28.70 -5.79 -1.29
CA LEU A 11 -27.51 -5.03 -1.69
C LEU A 11 -26.25 -5.25 -0.82
N VAL A 12 -26.16 -6.36 -0.08
CA VAL A 12 -24.98 -6.68 0.78
C VAL A 12 -24.60 -8.17 0.74
N LEU A 13 -24.56 -8.80 -0.45
CA LEU A 13 -24.21 -10.23 -0.60
C LEU A 13 -23.15 -10.56 -1.67
N PHE A 14 -22.43 -9.57 -2.21
CA PHE A 14 -21.38 -9.78 -3.20
C PHE A 14 -20.04 -9.12 -2.82
N TYR A 15 -19.48 -9.40 -1.63
CA TYR A 15 -18.15 -8.86 -1.27
C TYR A 15 -17.32 -9.63 -0.20
N ILE A 16 -17.35 -10.97 -0.17
CA ILE A 16 -16.47 -11.73 0.76
C ILE A 16 -15.85 -12.99 0.13
N PRO A 17 -14.61 -12.86 -0.41
CA PRO A 17 -13.60 -13.92 -0.26
C PRO A 17 -12.48 -13.52 0.72
N ALA A 18 -12.14 -12.23 0.79
CA ALA A 18 -10.95 -11.71 1.46
C ALA A 18 -10.91 -11.92 2.99
N ILE A 19 -12.07 -11.86 3.67
CA ILE A 19 -12.16 -12.04 5.13
C ILE A 19 -11.73 -13.46 5.54
N SER A 20 -11.83 -14.46 4.66
CA SER A 20 -11.41 -15.83 4.97
C SER A 20 -9.90 -15.98 5.17
N GLN A 21 -9.08 -15.14 4.52
CA GLN A 21 -7.63 -15.19 4.69
C GLN A 21 -7.21 -14.55 6.02
N VAL A 22 -7.72 -13.33 6.30
CA VAL A 22 -7.48 -12.60 7.55
C VAL A 22 -8.02 -13.37 8.76
N GLY A 23 -9.25 -13.92 8.66
CA GLY A 23 -9.87 -14.70 9.73
C GLY A 23 -9.10 -15.98 10.09
N ASN A 24 -8.46 -16.64 9.12
CA ASN A 24 -7.59 -17.79 9.37
C ASN A 24 -6.29 -17.38 10.07
N ILE A 25 -5.70 -16.22 9.72
CA ILE A 25 -4.52 -15.69 10.41
C ILE A 25 -4.86 -15.35 11.87
N ILE A 26 -5.96 -14.63 12.10
CA ILE A 26 -6.41 -14.25 13.45
C ILE A 26 -6.74 -15.48 14.30
N LYS A 27 -7.40 -16.51 13.74
CA LYS A 27 -7.64 -17.77 14.46
C LYS A 27 -6.33 -18.45 14.84
N LYS A 28 -5.41 -18.63 13.89
CA LYS A 28 -4.15 -19.33 14.12
C LYS A 28 -3.26 -18.63 15.15
N VAL A 29 -3.22 -17.29 15.14
CA VAL A 29 -2.53 -16.49 16.15
C VAL A 29 -3.18 -16.66 17.53
N LYS A 30 -4.53 -16.54 17.62
CA LYS A 30 -5.26 -16.77 18.88
C LYS A 30 -5.09 -18.19 19.42
N GLU A 31 -5.01 -19.21 18.56
CA GLU A 31 -4.74 -20.60 18.95
C GLU A 31 -3.32 -20.77 19.51
N THR A 32 -2.30 -20.17 18.90
CA THR A 32 -0.92 -20.19 19.44
C THR A 32 -0.85 -19.50 20.81
N THR A 33 -1.39 -18.28 20.95
CA THR A 33 -1.38 -17.56 22.24
C THR A 33 -2.19 -18.30 23.32
N LYS A 34 -3.30 -18.96 22.95
CA LYS A 34 -4.11 -19.74 23.90
C LYS A 34 -3.38 -20.99 24.38
N ASN A 35 -2.60 -21.66 23.52
CA ASN A 35 -1.76 -22.80 23.91
C ASN A 35 -0.59 -22.40 24.83
N GLU A 36 -0.03 -21.20 24.69
CA GLU A 36 0.95 -20.66 25.65
C GLU A 36 0.29 -20.27 27.00
N THR A 37 -0.97 -19.81 26.97
CA THR A 37 -1.69 -19.40 28.18
C THR A 37 -2.26 -20.60 28.97
N GLU A 38 -2.73 -21.65 28.29
CA GLU A 38 -3.33 -22.84 28.93
C GLU A 38 -2.32 -23.75 29.66
N ALA A 39 -1.02 -23.46 29.57
CA ALA A 39 0.00 -24.06 30.43
C ALA A 39 -0.10 -23.60 31.90
N THR A 40 -0.89 -22.55 32.21
CA THR A 40 -1.05 -22.05 33.58
C THR A 40 -2.50 -21.66 33.91
N VAL A 41 -2.98 -22.09 35.09
CA VAL A 41 -4.25 -21.75 35.75
C VAL A 41 -5.51 -22.52 35.28
N LYS A 42 -6.06 -23.32 36.21
CA LYS A 42 -7.41 -23.91 36.13
C LYS A 42 -8.49 -22.89 36.51
N PRO A 43 -9.66 -22.87 35.86
CA PRO A 43 -10.77 -22.00 36.25
C PRO A 43 -11.58 -22.54 37.44
N LYS A 44 -12.25 -21.63 38.16
CA LYS A 44 -13.44 -21.89 38.97
C LYS A 44 -14.59 -21.08 38.41
N ASP A 45 -15.77 -21.69 38.32
CA ASP A 45 -17.01 -21.06 37.87
C ASP A 45 -17.55 -20.02 38.86
N GLU A 46 -18.22 -18.98 38.35
CA GLU A 46 -19.53 -18.58 38.90
C GLU A 46 -20.39 -17.80 37.89
N LYS A 47 -21.72 -17.86 38.09
CA LYS A 47 -22.76 -17.26 37.23
C LYS A 47 -23.30 -15.95 37.83
N VAL A 48 -23.98 -15.15 36.99
CA VAL A 48 -25.30 -14.46 37.19
C VAL A 48 -25.29 -13.19 36.31
N THR A 49 -25.93 -13.18 35.13
CA THR A 49 -27.34 -12.81 34.81
C THR A 49 -27.62 -11.29 34.92
N PRO A 50 -28.21 -10.64 33.89
CA PRO A 50 -28.25 -9.18 33.75
C PRO A 50 -29.53 -8.54 34.32
N ASN A 51 -29.57 -7.21 34.37
CA ASN A 51 -30.81 -6.46 34.60
C ASN A 51 -31.01 -5.33 33.58
N VAL A 52 -32.26 -5.11 33.20
CA VAL A 52 -32.73 -4.14 32.19
C VAL A 52 -33.48 -3.02 32.90
N LYS A 53 -33.35 -1.77 32.43
CA LYS A 53 -34.41 -0.77 32.57
C LYS A 53 -34.33 0.32 31.49
N SER A 54 -35.45 1.00 31.30
CA SER A 54 -35.83 1.74 30.09
C SER A 54 -36.81 2.86 30.42
N GLU A 55 -36.67 4.01 29.76
CA GLU A 55 -37.61 5.16 29.60
C GLU A 55 -36.91 6.10 28.60
N ILE A 56 -37.44 6.60 27.48
CA ILE A 56 -38.75 7.15 27.04
C ILE A 56 -39.03 8.57 27.55
N ASP A 57 -38.80 9.55 26.66
CA ASP A 57 -39.71 10.64 26.24
C ASP A 57 -39.07 11.33 24.99
N LYS A 58 -39.75 11.66 23.88
CA LYS A 58 -40.74 12.74 23.61
C LYS A 58 -40.16 14.16 23.86
N ASP A 59 -40.37 15.18 23.03
CA ASP A 59 -41.44 15.42 22.04
C ASP A 59 -41.00 16.28 20.82
N ASN A 60 -41.95 16.69 19.96
CA ASN A 60 -41.82 17.32 18.63
C ASN A 60 -41.51 18.84 18.61
N SER A 61 -40.98 19.37 17.48
CA SER A 61 -41.72 20.34 16.61
C SER A 61 -40.97 20.84 15.34
N THR A 62 -41.51 20.46 14.18
CA THR A 62 -41.96 21.29 13.02
C THR A 62 -41.12 22.46 12.42
N GLN A 63 -40.88 22.33 11.10
CA GLN A 63 -40.83 23.32 9.99
C GLN A 63 -41.13 24.80 10.34
N THR A 64 -40.41 25.81 9.82
CA THR A 64 -40.26 26.21 8.39
C THR A 64 -39.12 27.26 8.26
N ASN A 65 -38.77 27.95 7.14
CA ASN A 65 -39.39 28.21 5.83
C ASN A 65 -38.31 28.49 4.73
N VAL A 66 -38.70 28.82 3.49
CA VAL A 66 -37.80 29.29 2.40
C VAL A 66 -38.29 30.63 1.83
N LYS A 67 -37.38 31.59 1.60
CA LYS A 67 -37.62 32.69 0.64
C LYS A 67 -36.32 33.27 0.05
N LYS A 68 -36.29 33.43 -1.27
CA LYS A 68 -35.26 34.16 -2.05
C LYS A 68 -35.58 35.67 -2.07
N SER A 69 -34.57 36.54 -2.15
CA SER A 69 -34.46 37.54 -3.25
C SER A 69 -33.18 38.40 -3.20
N THR A 70 -32.47 38.45 -4.34
CA THR A 70 -31.74 39.59 -4.93
C THR A 70 -30.97 40.61 -4.06
N GLY A 71 -29.64 40.48 -4.15
CA GLY A 71 -28.61 41.50 -4.41
C GLY A 71 -28.91 43.01 -4.46
N SER A 72 -28.01 43.76 -3.84
CA SER A 72 -27.47 45.03 -4.37
C SER A 72 -26.11 45.32 -3.71
N GLU A 73 -25.07 45.57 -4.51
CA GLU A 73 -23.79 46.06 -4.00
C GLU A 73 -23.92 47.50 -3.46
N LYS A 74 -23.38 47.76 -2.26
CA LYS A 74 -22.90 49.10 -1.88
C LYS A 74 -21.63 48.97 -1.05
N LEU A 75 -20.55 49.56 -1.57
CA LEU A 75 -19.36 49.86 -0.79
C LEU A 75 -19.76 50.67 0.46
N ARG A 76 -19.19 50.30 1.61
CA ARG A 76 -19.09 51.19 2.76
C ARG A 76 -17.73 51.05 3.44
N GLU A 77 -17.29 52.17 3.98
CA GLU A 77 -15.91 52.42 4.35
C GLU A 77 -15.47 51.72 5.65
N ARG A 78 -14.16 51.79 5.86
CA ARG A 78 -13.42 51.34 7.05
C ARG A 78 -14.17 51.58 8.36
N ASN A 79 -14.47 50.49 9.06
CA ASN A 79 -14.36 50.46 10.52
C ASN A 79 -13.17 49.55 10.88
N LYS A 80 -12.16 50.12 11.56
CA LYS A 80 -11.16 49.31 12.27
C LYS A 80 -11.87 48.60 13.43
N PRO A 81 -11.89 47.26 13.52
CA PRO A 81 -12.19 46.61 14.79
C PRO A 81 -11.09 46.97 15.79
N GLN A 82 -11.49 47.31 17.02
CA GLN A 82 -10.56 47.60 18.11
C GLN A 82 -9.64 46.40 18.38
N GLN A 83 -8.41 46.67 18.80
CA GLN A 83 -7.58 45.66 19.45
C GLN A 83 -8.24 45.27 20.78
N ASN A 84 -9.05 44.23 20.77
CA ASN A 84 -9.36 43.50 21.99
C ASN A 84 -8.09 42.77 22.42
N THR A 85 -7.38 43.34 23.39
CA THR A 85 -6.30 42.69 24.12
C THR A 85 -6.89 41.61 25.03
N THR A 86 -7.31 40.49 24.45
CA THR A 86 -7.53 39.25 25.21
C THR A 86 -6.21 38.51 25.41
N ASP A 87 -6.07 37.98 26.61
CA ASP A 87 -4.89 37.45 27.27
C ASP A 87 -4.00 36.49 26.49
N LYS A 88 -2.77 36.34 27.02
CA LYS A 88 -1.75 35.40 26.56
C LYS A 88 -2.36 34.02 26.29
N LYS A 89 -2.29 33.58 25.03
CA LYS A 89 -2.69 32.23 24.59
C LYS A 89 -1.93 31.14 25.39
N THR A 90 -2.55 30.60 26.42
CA THR A 90 -2.23 29.25 26.88
C THR A 90 -2.55 28.31 25.71
N LYS A 91 -1.62 27.44 25.31
CA LYS A 91 -1.90 26.43 24.28
C LYS A 91 -3.02 25.51 24.82
N PRO A 92 -4.12 25.26 24.07
CA PRO A 92 -5.17 24.36 24.54
C PRO A 92 -4.60 22.96 24.75
N GLU A 93 -5.22 22.15 25.61
CA GLU A 93 -4.80 20.76 25.78
C GLU A 93 -4.86 19.99 24.45
N SER A 94 -3.90 19.08 24.25
CA SER A 94 -3.84 18.27 23.03
C SER A 94 -5.08 17.40 22.92
N THR A 95 -5.80 17.49 21.79
CA THR A 95 -6.91 16.58 21.53
C THR A 95 -6.48 15.31 20.77
N VAL A 96 -5.20 15.21 20.41
CA VAL A 96 -4.61 14.06 19.71
C VAL A 96 -4.52 12.88 20.66
N GLN A 97 -5.10 11.74 20.25
CA GLN A 97 -5.06 10.49 21.01
C GLN A 97 -3.65 9.88 20.97
N ILE A 98 -3.26 9.26 22.07
CA ILE A 98 -2.02 8.47 22.18
C ILE A 98 -2.41 7.01 22.07
N ALA A 99 -2.00 6.34 21.00
CA ALA A 99 -2.38 4.95 20.74
C ALA A 99 -1.84 3.99 21.80
N ASP A 100 -2.68 3.06 22.28
CA ASP A 100 -2.19 1.86 22.94
C ASP A 100 -1.77 0.85 21.87
N MET A 101 -0.47 0.75 21.62
CA MET A 101 0.08 -0.16 20.62
C MET A 101 -0.29 -1.63 20.87
N ASN A 102 -0.61 -2.02 22.11
CA ASN A 102 -1.03 -3.37 22.48
C ASN A 102 -2.50 -3.67 22.14
N SER A 103 -3.29 -2.65 21.81
CA SER A 103 -4.67 -2.82 21.32
C SER A 103 -4.75 -3.30 19.87
N SER A 104 -3.61 -3.36 19.16
CA SER A 104 -3.53 -3.91 17.81
C SER A 104 -3.53 -5.45 17.84
N VAL A 105 -4.33 -6.07 16.97
CA VAL A 105 -4.40 -7.55 16.86
C VAL A 105 -3.07 -8.16 16.35
N LEU A 106 -2.31 -7.38 15.59
CA LEU A 106 -0.97 -7.68 15.07
C LEU A 106 -0.18 -6.37 14.97
N ALA A 107 1.16 -6.45 15.00
CA ALA A 107 2.01 -5.27 14.86
C ALA A 107 1.66 -4.46 13.58
N PRO A 108 1.45 -3.13 13.67
CA PRO A 108 1.14 -2.29 12.51
C PRO A 108 2.21 -2.42 11.41
N ALA A 109 1.82 -2.33 10.14
CA ALA A 109 2.76 -2.32 9.02
C ALA A 109 2.23 -1.53 7.82
N VAL A 110 3.14 -1.06 6.96
CA VAL A 110 2.81 -0.40 5.68
C VAL A 110 2.81 -1.43 4.56
N ALA A 111 1.74 -1.46 3.77
CA ALA A 111 1.56 -2.42 2.71
C ALA A 111 2.51 -2.15 1.54
N TRP A 112 3.30 -3.15 1.19
CA TRP A 112 4.42 -3.01 0.27
C TRP A 112 3.98 -2.61 -1.15
N TYR A 113 2.77 -3.00 -1.58
CA TYR A 113 2.25 -2.56 -2.87
C TYR A 113 2.12 -1.04 -2.97
N SER A 114 1.81 -0.37 -1.85
CA SER A 114 1.66 1.09 -1.82
C SER A 114 2.99 1.84 -1.71
N LEU A 115 4.03 1.21 -1.18
CA LEU A 115 5.40 1.75 -1.19
C LEU A 115 6.07 1.61 -2.57
N LEU A 116 5.54 0.73 -3.42
CA LEU A 116 6.10 0.42 -4.74
C LEU A 116 5.23 0.93 -5.90
N ASP A 117 4.20 1.72 -5.60
CA ASP A 117 3.37 2.42 -6.58
C ASP A 117 3.77 3.90 -6.71
N GLN A 118 3.84 4.40 -7.94
CA GLN A 118 4.22 5.80 -8.21
C GLN A 118 3.11 6.78 -7.83
N ASP A 119 1.86 6.32 -7.84
CA ASP A 119 0.69 7.09 -7.37
C ASP A 119 0.67 7.25 -5.83
N HIS A 120 1.67 6.72 -5.14
CA HIS A 120 1.81 6.80 -3.70
C HIS A 120 3.20 7.30 -3.27
N LEU A 121 4.27 6.65 -3.72
CA LEU A 121 5.65 7.06 -3.50
C LEU A 121 6.20 7.80 -4.74
N TYR A 122 5.70 9.00 -5.01
CA TYR A 122 6.12 9.77 -6.19
C TYR A 122 7.53 10.34 -6.02
N TYR A 123 8.36 10.21 -7.07
CA TYR A 123 9.71 10.76 -7.11
C TYR A 123 10.10 11.26 -8.52
N ASP A 124 10.60 12.49 -8.61
CA ASP A 124 11.10 13.09 -9.85
C ASP A 124 12.64 13.07 -9.90
N ALA A 125 13.19 12.36 -10.88
CA ALA A 125 14.63 12.14 -11.00
C ALA A 125 15.44 13.38 -11.44
N THR A 126 14.81 14.43 -11.97
CA THR A 126 15.52 15.65 -12.40
C THR A 126 15.67 16.67 -11.28
N SER A 127 14.67 16.72 -10.38
CA SER A 127 14.58 17.72 -9.32
C SER A 127 14.76 17.15 -7.92
N GLY A 128 14.74 15.83 -7.77
CA GLY A 128 14.71 15.16 -6.47
C GLY A 128 13.37 15.32 -5.74
N TYR A 129 12.33 15.87 -6.39
CA TYR A 129 11.03 16.10 -5.77
C TYR A 129 10.42 14.77 -5.30
N PHE A 130 10.19 14.65 -4.00
CA PHE A 130 9.71 13.45 -3.32
C PHE A 130 8.39 13.74 -2.62
N ARG A 131 7.33 13.00 -2.98
CA ARG A 131 5.98 13.14 -2.40
C ARG A 131 5.43 11.78 -1.94
N PRO A 132 5.51 11.48 -0.63
CA PRO A 132 4.96 10.27 -0.04
C PRO A 132 3.50 10.47 0.38
N HIS A 133 2.55 9.83 -0.31
CA HIS A 133 1.12 9.98 -0.03
C HIS A 133 0.32 8.70 -0.31
N GLY A 134 -0.91 8.61 0.19
CA GLY A 134 -1.84 7.55 -0.20
C GLY A 134 -1.53 6.14 0.26
N PHE A 135 -0.49 5.93 1.10
CA PHE A 135 -0.08 4.60 1.54
C PHE A 135 -1.20 3.83 2.25
N HIS A 136 -1.17 2.51 2.14
CA HIS A 136 -2.09 1.64 2.84
C HIS A 136 -1.36 1.01 4.04
N VAL A 137 -1.99 1.07 5.21
CA VAL A 137 -1.46 0.49 6.46
C VAL A 137 -2.43 -0.52 7.03
N PHE A 138 -1.90 -1.53 7.69
CA PHE A 138 -2.64 -2.65 8.22
C PHE A 138 -2.43 -2.77 9.73
N PHE A 139 -3.48 -3.21 10.44
CA PHE A 139 -3.46 -3.51 11.88
C PHE A 139 -3.08 -2.31 12.76
N LEU A 140 -3.60 -1.12 12.44
CA LEU A 140 -3.48 0.03 13.34
C LEU A 140 -4.12 -0.28 14.71
N PRO A 141 -3.61 0.31 15.82
CA PRO A 141 -4.19 0.20 17.15
C PRO A 141 -5.68 0.54 17.19
N GLU A 142 -6.48 -0.30 17.83
CA GLU A 142 -7.94 -0.11 17.95
C GLU A 142 -8.31 0.92 19.02
N LYS A 143 -7.44 1.13 20.02
CA LYS A 143 -7.70 1.97 21.20
C LYS A 143 -6.53 2.89 21.56
N ASP A 144 -6.86 3.99 22.23
CA ASP A 144 -5.89 4.86 22.89
C ASP A 144 -5.55 4.35 24.31
N ILE A 145 -4.54 4.95 24.95
CA ILE A 145 -4.10 4.59 26.31
C ILE A 145 -5.15 4.82 27.41
N LYS A 146 -6.28 5.48 27.10
CA LYS A 146 -7.43 5.63 28.01
C LYS A 146 -8.50 4.55 27.78
N GLY A 147 -8.33 3.72 26.75
CA GLY A 147 -9.25 2.66 26.35
C GLY A 147 -10.31 3.10 25.34
N GLU A 148 -10.28 4.36 24.89
CA GLU A 148 -11.24 4.90 23.92
C GLU A 148 -10.86 4.48 22.49
N PRO A 149 -11.83 4.33 21.56
CA PRO A 149 -11.54 3.99 20.17
C PRO A 149 -10.59 5.00 19.50
N MET A 150 -9.58 4.51 18.76
CA MET A 150 -8.68 5.39 18.01
C MET A 150 -9.38 6.05 16.81
N ASN A 151 -9.23 7.37 16.70
CA ASN A 151 -9.64 8.14 15.53
C ASN A 151 -8.43 8.74 14.80
N PHE A 152 -7.84 7.97 13.89
CA PHE A 152 -6.73 8.42 13.04
C PHE A 152 -7.11 9.47 11.99
N ASN A 153 -8.39 9.79 11.81
CA ASN A 153 -8.83 10.90 10.95
C ASN A 153 -9.16 12.18 11.74
N LYS A 154 -8.93 12.18 13.07
CA LYS A 154 -9.19 13.36 13.90
C LYS A 154 -8.30 14.53 13.47
N TYR A 155 -8.94 15.66 13.19
CA TYR A 155 -8.26 16.91 12.87
C TYR A 155 -8.10 17.76 14.14
N ASP A 156 -6.89 18.26 14.37
CA ASP A 156 -6.56 19.22 15.42
C ASP A 156 -5.78 20.39 14.78
N SER A 157 -6.18 21.63 15.04
CA SER A 157 -5.56 22.83 14.46
C SER A 157 -4.25 23.24 15.16
N TYR A 158 -3.99 22.76 16.38
CA TYR A 158 -2.84 23.11 17.22
C TYR A 158 -1.81 21.99 17.36
N TYR A 159 -2.17 20.76 16.99
CA TYR A 159 -1.35 19.58 17.17
C TYR A 159 -1.34 18.71 15.90
N PRO A 160 -0.20 18.06 15.59
CA PRO A 160 -0.10 17.17 14.45
C PRO A 160 -0.95 15.89 14.65
N PRO A 161 -1.48 15.29 13.58
CA PRO A 161 -2.03 13.95 13.60
C PRO A 161 -1.09 12.92 14.24
N ALA A 162 -1.66 11.87 14.83
CA ALA A 162 -0.86 10.81 15.47
C ALA A 162 0.07 10.08 14.49
N MET A 163 -0.32 9.92 13.23
CA MET A 163 0.50 9.22 12.24
C MET A 163 1.47 10.15 11.52
N HIS A 164 2.73 9.75 11.41
CA HIS A 164 3.72 10.46 10.60
C HIS A 164 4.77 9.55 9.96
N LEU A 165 5.45 10.10 8.95
CA LEU A 165 6.64 9.54 8.30
C LEU A 165 7.80 10.52 8.49
N ASP A 166 8.87 10.07 9.12
CA ASP A 166 10.15 10.78 9.15
C ASP A 166 11.06 10.25 8.04
N VAL A 167 11.69 11.16 7.29
CA VAL A 167 12.77 10.83 6.34
C VAL A 167 14.10 11.08 7.02
N ILE A 168 14.82 10.01 7.32
CA ILE A 168 16.12 10.05 8.01
C ILE A 168 17.25 9.74 7.04
N ASP A 169 18.25 10.61 6.97
CA ASP A 169 19.50 10.38 6.25
C ASP A 169 20.38 9.38 7.03
N LYS A 170 20.78 8.30 6.36
CA LYS A 170 21.48 7.19 7.00
C LYS A 170 22.96 7.47 7.26
N GLN A 171 23.54 8.48 6.61
CA GLN A 171 24.96 8.80 6.77
C GLN A 171 25.23 9.57 8.07
N ASN A 172 24.34 10.50 8.43
CA ASN A 172 24.51 11.38 9.58
C ASN A 172 23.39 11.28 10.63
N GLY A 173 22.33 10.51 10.38
CA GLY A 173 21.16 10.38 11.26
C GLY A 173 20.22 11.58 11.25
N GLU A 174 20.42 12.54 10.34
CA GLU A 174 19.65 13.78 10.28
C GLU A 174 18.24 13.53 9.75
N LYS A 175 17.24 14.07 10.45
CA LYS A 175 15.88 14.14 9.93
C LYS A 175 15.77 15.26 8.89
N LYS A 176 15.49 14.89 7.64
CA LYS A 176 15.30 15.84 6.53
C LYS A 176 13.90 16.45 6.52
N VAL A 177 12.86 15.68 6.88
CA VAL A 177 11.46 16.13 6.91
C VAL A 177 10.59 15.17 7.73
N THR A 178 9.47 15.68 8.24
CA THR A 178 8.34 14.89 8.77
C THR A 178 7.11 15.15 7.91
N PHE A 179 6.43 14.10 7.46
CA PHE A 179 5.13 14.15 6.81
C PHE A 179 4.06 13.63 7.76
N TYR A 180 3.00 14.40 8.00
CA TYR A 180 1.89 13.98 8.86
C TYR A 180 0.73 13.39 8.04
N TYR A 181 0.02 12.43 8.62
CA TYR A 181 -1.08 11.74 7.96
C TYR A 181 -2.31 11.62 8.85
N ARG A 182 -3.46 11.73 8.22
CA ARG A 182 -4.71 11.17 8.72
C ARG A 182 -4.92 9.81 8.06
N ALA A 183 -5.60 8.88 8.74
CA ALA A 183 -5.91 7.57 8.16
C ALA A 183 -7.41 7.27 8.25
N GLU A 184 -7.97 6.81 7.13
CA GLU A 184 -9.38 6.45 6.96
C GLU A 184 -9.51 4.94 6.73
N PRO A 185 -10.48 4.24 7.35
CA PRO A 185 -10.71 2.82 7.06
C PRO A 185 -11.09 2.63 5.59
N GLU A 186 -10.48 1.65 4.92
CA GLU A 186 -10.82 1.29 3.54
C GLU A 186 -11.57 -0.05 3.52
N ILE A 187 -10.87 -1.12 3.89
CA ILE A 187 -11.44 -2.45 4.17
C ILE A 187 -10.68 -3.00 5.38
N LEU A 188 -11.29 -3.01 6.56
CA LEU A 188 -10.63 -3.44 7.79
C LEU A 188 -9.97 -4.83 7.63
N PRO A 189 -8.72 -5.02 8.08
CA PRO A 189 -7.92 -4.14 8.94
C PRO A 189 -7.05 -3.10 8.19
N ALA A 190 -7.32 -2.82 6.92
CA ALA A 190 -6.61 -1.84 6.11
C ALA A 190 -7.19 -0.42 6.26
N TYR A 191 -6.28 0.56 6.37
CA TYR A 191 -6.58 1.98 6.36
C TYR A 191 -5.74 2.66 5.28
N LYS A 192 -6.28 3.72 4.68
CA LYS A 192 -5.57 4.57 3.71
C LYS A 192 -5.07 5.84 4.39
N MET A 193 -3.76 6.07 4.31
CA MET A 193 -3.09 7.27 4.81
C MET A 193 -3.23 8.42 3.81
N LYS A 194 -3.89 9.49 4.22
CA LYS A 194 -3.95 10.76 3.51
C LYS A 194 -3.00 11.75 4.17
N ILE A 195 -2.09 12.32 3.39
CA ILE A 195 -1.20 13.38 3.86
C ILE A 195 -2.03 14.56 4.37
N ASP A 196 -1.65 15.13 5.51
CA ASP A 196 -2.28 16.33 6.06
C ASP A 196 -1.47 17.55 5.60
N ASP A 197 -1.56 17.89 4.31
CA ASP A 197 -0.85 19.03 3.72
C ASP A 197 -1.64 20.35 3.90
N ARG A 198 -1.28 21.14 4.91
CA ARG A 198 -1.98 22.40 5.27
C ARG A 198 -1.54 23.59 4.41
N GLY A 199 -1.37 23.34 3.11
CA GLY A 199 -1.00 24.35 2.11
C GLY A 199 0.39 24.92 2.33
N THR A 200 0.46 26.18 2.80
CA THR A 200 1.71 26.92 3.00
C THR A 200 2.30 26.81 4.40
N ASP A 201 1.72 25.99 5.29
CA ASP A 201 2.26 25.77 6.63
C ASP A 201 3.52 24.88 6.56
N PRO A 202 4.72 25.41 6.91
CA PRO A 202 5.97 24.64 6.83
C PRO A 202 6.03 23.46 7.80
N MET A 203 5.15 23.38 8.80
CA MET A 203 5.02 22.21 9.67
C MET A 203 4.35 21.02 8.96
N TYR A 204 3.62 21.27 7.86
CA TYR A 204 2.81 20.28 7.13
C TYR A 204 3.18 20.23 5.64
N PRO A 205 4.44 19.90 5.31
CA PRO A 205 4.93 19.90 3.93
C PRO A 205 4.23 18.82 3.10
N ALA A 206 3.86 19.16 1.86
CA ALA A 206 3.29 18.20 0.91
C ALA A 206 4.36 17.36 0.17
N TYR A 207 5.62 17.79 0.20
CA TYR A 207 6.76 17.18 -0.49
C TYR A 207 8.09 17.64 0.15
N THR A 208 9.21 17.03 -0.25
CA THR A 208 10.57 17.56 -0.02
C THR A 208 11.44 17.31 -1.27
N ASN A 209 12.70 17.74 -1.24
CA ASN A 209 13.70 17.37 -2.25
C ASN A 209 14.74 16.43 -1.65
N LEU A 210 14.88 15.23 -2.24
CA LEU A 210 15.89 14.24 -1.87
C LEU A 210 16.87 14.05 -3.03
N PHE A 211 18.17 14.16 -2.71
CA PHE A 211 19.27 14.02 -3.66
C PHE A 211 20.10 12.77 -3.33
N GLU A 212 21.27 12.64 -3.95
CA GLU A 212 22.22 11.54 -3.72
C GLU A 212 22.42 11.23 -2.24
N GLY A 213 22.22 9.96 -1.86
CA GLY A 213 22.30 9.51 -0.46
C GLY A 213 21.41 8.30 -0.20
N SER A 214 21.53 7.74 1.01
CA SER A 214 20.68 6.64 1.47
C SER A 214 19.79 7.15 2.60
N TYR A 215 18.49 6.83 2.54
CA TYR A 215 17.49 7.32 3.50
C TYR A 215 16.63 6.18 4.05
N ASP A 216 16.25 6.28 5.32
CA ASP A 216 15.21 5.43 5.92
C ASP A 216 13.90 6.23 6.00
N LEU A 217 12.85 5.72 5.36
CA LEU A 217 11.48 6.20 5.53
C LEU A 217 10.90 5.50 6.77
N LYS A 218 10.84 6.20 7.91
CA LYS A 218 10.39 5.64 9.19
C LYS A 218 8.99 6.10 9.56
N PHE A 219 8.06 5.16 9.73
CA PHE A 219 6.66 5.43 10.02
C PHE A 219 6.38 5.27 11.51
N TYR A 220 5.56 6.17 12.05
CA TYR A 220 5.28 6.32 13.47
C TYR A 220 3.78 6.46 13.76
N ILE A 221 3.38 5.98 14.94
CA ILE A 221 2.08 6.27 15.57
C ILE A 221 2.37 6.90 16.93
N ASN A 222 2.02 8.18 17.08
CA ASN A 222 2.58 9.07 18.08
C ASN A 222 4.12 8.96 18.03
N ASP A 223 4.80 8.72 19.15
CA ASP A 223 6.26 8.55 19.18
C ASP A 223 6.73 7.10 18.91
N ASN A 224 5.80 6.17 18.64
CA ASN A 224 6.12 4.76 18.44
C ASN A 224 6.46 4.48 16.96
N HIS A 225 7.75 4.24 16.69
CA HIS A 225 8.20 3.70 15.40
C HIS A 225 7.58 2.31 15.16
N PHE A 226 7.02 2.06 13.98
CA PHE A 226 6.45 0.76 13.63
C PHE A 226 6.91 0.20 12.28
N TYR A 227 7.46 1.03 11.38
CA TYR A 227 7.90 0.56 10.06
C TYR A 227 9.10 1.34 9.50
N THR A 228 9.98 0.67 8.77
CA THR A 228 11.10 1.27 8.03
C THR A 228 11.10 0.77 6.59
N PHE A 229 11.07 1.70 5.63
CA PHE A 229 11.34 1.42 4.22
C PHE A 229 12.64 2.10 3.78
N PRO A 230 13.72 1.33 3.50
CA PRO A 230 14.99 1.90 3.07
C PRO A 230 14.95 2.27 1.58
N ILE A 231 15.42 3.47 1.25
CA ILE A 231 15.64 3.93 -0.13
C ILE A 231 17.09 4.38 -0.32
N ASN A 232 17.58 4.29 -1.55
CA ASN A 232 18.87 4.85 -1.94
C ASN A 232 18.68 5.69 -3.22
N ILE A 233 19.36 6.82 -3.32
CA ILE A 233 19.30 7.72 -4.47
C ILE A 233 20.67 7.77 -5.12
N GLU A 234 20.79 7.20 -6.31
CA GLU A 234 22.00 7.18 -7.14
C GLU A 234 22.03 8.42 -8.05
N LYS A 235 23.10 9.22 -8.00
CA LYS A 235 23.30 10.32 -8.98
C LYS A 235 24.01 9.79 -10.22
N ILE A 236 23.44 10.02 -11.40
CA ILE A 236 24.04 9.68 -12.69
C ILE A 236 24.18 10.95 -13.53
N SER A 237 25.43 11.38 -13.76
CA SER A 237 25.73 12.52 -14.62
C SER A 237 25.58 12.17 -16.09
N ASN A 238 24.99 13.08 -16.86
CA ASN A 238 24.95 12.96 -18.31
C ASN A 238 26.33 13.31 -18.90
N LYS A 239 26.82 12.49 -19.83
CA LYS A 239 28.09 12.71 -20.52
C LYS A 239 27.98 13.66 -21.71
N ASP A 240 26.77 13.93 -22.18
CA ASP A 240 26.53 14.90 -23.26
C ASP A 240 26.57 16.35 -22.70
N PRO A 241 27.56 17.17 -23.10
CA PRO A 241 27.67 18.56 -22.66
C PRO A 241 26.54 19.45 -23.20
N TYR A 242 25.77 19.00 -24.19
CA TYR A 242 24.61 19.72 -24.74
C TYR A 242 23.27 19.22 -24.20
N SER A 243 23.21 18.05 -23.54
CA SER A 243 21.94 17.53 -23.02
C SER A 243 21.30 18.52 -22.06
N PRO A 244 19.98 18.75 -22.15
CA PRO A 244 19.28 19.66 -21.25
C PRO A 244 19.29 19.14 -19.79
N VAL A 245 19.36 17.83 -19.56
CA VAL A 245 19.46 17.25 -18.20
C VAL A 245 20.89 16.83 -17.92
N LYS A 246 21.57 17.56 -17.02
CA LYS A 246 22.98 17.30 -16.65
C LYS A 246 23.17 16.14 -15.68
N GLN A 247 22.16 15.84 -14.88
CA GLN A 247 22.19 14.77 -13.88
C GLN A 247 20.78 14.23 -13.66
N LEU A 248 20.69 12.92 -13.43
CA LEU A 248 19.50 12.27 -12.89
C LEU A 248 19.82 11.73 -11.50
N TYR A 249 18.88 11.83 -10.59
CA TYR A 249 18.85 11.17 -9.30
C TYR A 249 17.87 10.01 -9.43
N ILE A 250 18.35 8.76 -9.37
CA ILE A 250 17.48 7.59 -9.52
C ILE A 250 17.22 7.00 -8.15
N MET A 251 15.96 6.90 -7.74
CA MET A 251 15.59 6.20 -6.50
C MET A 251 15.60 4.68 -6.72
N ARG A 252 16.15 3.98 -5.73
CA ARG A 252 16.55 2.57 -5.72
C ARG A 252 16.14 1.97 -4.39
N GLY A 253 16.02 0.65 -4.35
CA GLY A 253 15.95 -0.07 -3.09
C GLY A 253 15.76 -1.57 -3.31
N GLU A 254 15.50 -2.28 -2.22
CA GLU A 254 15.52 -3.74 -2.24
C GLU A 254 14.49 -4.35 -3.19
N TRP A 255 13.38 -3.65 -3.51
CA TRP A 255 12.28 -4.11 -4.35
C TRP A 255 12.68 -4.55 -5.77
N GLU A 256 13.82 -4.11 -6.27
CA GLU A 256 14.39 -4.58 -7.55
C GLU A 256 14.80 -6.06 -7.53
N ASP A 257 15.03 -6.62 -6.33
CA ASP A 257 15.26 -8.05 -6.11
C ASP A 257 13.95 -8.82 -5.82
N TRP A 258 12.76 -8.22 -6.06
CA TRP A 258 11.47 -8.85 -5.78
C TRP A 258 10.51 -8.84 -6.97
N GLY A 259 9.76 -9.94 -7.08
CA GLY A 259 8.54 -10.02 -7.87
C GLY A 259 7.29 -10.01 -6.98
N ARG A 260 6.15 -9.67 -7.57
CA ARG A 260 4.83 -9.73 -6.94
C ARG A 260 3.94 -10.68 -7.73
N ILE A 261 3.45 -11.73 -7.08
CA ILE A 261 2.35 -12.56 -7.58
C ILE A 261 1.05 -11.88 -7.15
N GLU A 262 0.05 -11.92 -8.03
CA GLU A 262 -1.29 -11.40 -7.81
C GLU A 262 -2.29 -12.35 -8.48
N PHE A 263 -3.47 -12.44 -7.88
CA PHE A 263 -4.63 -13.07 -8.49
C PHE A 263 -5.72 -12.01 -8.67
N ASN A 264 -6.12 -11.73 -9.91
CA ASN A 264 -7.17 -10.75 -10.19
C ASN A 264 -8.58 -11.31 -9.82
N SER A 265 -9.63 -10.50 -10.05
CA SER A 265 -11.02 -10.91 -9.82
C SER A 265 -11.43 -12.19 -10.55
N ASP A 266 -10.82 -12.42 -11.71
CA ASP A 266 -11.19 -13.48 -12.65
C ASP A 266 -10.37 -14.76 -12.38
N GLY A 267 -9.40 -14.66 -11.47
CA GLY A 267 -8.53 -15.73 -11.01
C GLY A 267 -7.26 -15.92 -11.85
N ASP A 268 -6.89 -14.98 -12.72
CA ASP A 268 -5.65 -15.06 -13.51
C ASP A 268 -4.42 -14.98 -12.61
N PHE A 269 -3.42 -15.81 -12.88
CA PHE A 269 -2.09 -15.64 -12.30
C PHE A 269 -1.36 -14.49 -13.01
N ILE A 270 -1.10 -13.42 -12.25
CA ILE A 270 -0.32 -12.26 -12.70
C ILE A 270 1.01 -12.25 -11.95
N PHE A 271 2.12 -12.18 -12.69
CA PHE A 271 3.44 -11.90 -12.13
C PHE A 271 3.89 -10.49 -12.50
N SER A 272 4.25 -9.70 -11.49
CA SER A 272 4.84 -8.39 -11.69
C SER A 272 6.31 -8.38 -11.26
N HIS A 273 7.15 -7.65 -11.98
CA HIS A 273 8.50 -7.31 -11.53
C HIS A 273 8.78 -5.82 -11.77
N TYR A 274 9.73 -5.28 -11.03
CA TYR A 274 10.10 -3.88 -11.10
C TYR A 274 11.35 -3.72 -11.95
N MET A 275 11.31 -2.82 -12.94
CA MET A 275 12.45 -2.52 -13.79
C MET A 275 12.62 -0.99 -13.90
N PRO A 276 13.66 -0.41 -13.27
CA PRO A 276 14.10 0.94 -13.57
C PRO A 276 15.00 0.98 -14.79
N GLU A 277 14.91 2.04 -15.59
CA GLU A 277 15.90 2.31 -16.64
C GLU A 277 17.02 3.24 -16.17
N LYS A 278 18.24 2.99 -16.66
CA LYS A 278 19.47 3.65 -16.24
C LYS A 278 20.18 4.41 -17.37
N ASP A 279 19.69 4.33 -18.62
CA ASP A 279 20.31 5.06 -19.73
C ASP A 279 19.95 6.56 -19.64
N VAL A 280 20.95 7.43 -19.47
CA VAL A 280 20.76 8.89 -19.25
C VAL A 280 20.56 9.64 -20.58
N LYS A 281 20.13 8.94 -21.64
CA LYS A 281 19.77 9.54 -22.93
C LYS A 281 18.41 10.24 -22.82
N VAL A 282 18.45 11.43 -22.22
CA VAL A 282 17.32 12.35 -22.14
C VAL A 282 17.44 13.36 -23.28
N THR A 283 16.49 13.33 -24.23
CA THR A 283 16.47 14.28 -25.35
C THR A 283 15.91 15.65 -24.94
N ASN A 284 15.09 15.73 -23.89
CA ASN A 284 14.38 16.95 -23.50
C ASN A 284 14.23 17.09 -21.96
N GLN A 285 14.50 18.29 -21.42
CA GLN A 285 14.28 18.66 -20.02
C GLN A 285 12.84 18.41 -19.56
N SER A 286 11.87 18.77 -20.40
CA SER A 286 10.43 18.69 -20.10
C SER A 286 9.85 17.27 -20.24
N LYS A 287 10.63 16.31 -20.75
CA LYS A 287 10.24 14.90 -20.90
C LYS A 287 11.45 13.99 -20.70
N TRP A 288 11.92 13.94 -19.47
CA TRP A 288 13.09 13.14 -19.08
C TRP A 288 12.78 11.64 -18.94
N ASN A 289 11.55 11.28 -18.60
CA ASN A 289 11.08 9.90 -18.44
C ASN A 289 10.63 9.29 -19.78
N GLU A 290 11.55 9.24 -20.75
CA GLU A 290 11.26 8.54 -22.01
C GLU A 290 10.98 7.05 -21.76
N THR A 291 9.86 6.56 -22.28
CA THR A 291 9.48 5.15 -22.22
C THR A 291 10.32 4.36 -23.20
N ILE A 292 11.13 3.43 -22.70
CA ILE A 292 11.97 2.55 -23.52
C ILE A 292 11.32 1.17 -23.57
N HIS A 293 11.18 0.65 -24.80
CA HIS A 293 10.63 -0.67 -25.09
C HIS A 293 11.79 -1.67 -25.20
N TYR A 294 11.72 -2.77 -24.45
CA TYR A 294 12.63 -3.90 -24.65
C TYR A 294 11.85 -5.15 -25.05
N PRO A 295 12.38 -5.95 -26.00
CA PRO A 295 11.88 -7.30 -26.19
C PRO A 295 12.04 -8.09 -24.89
N PHE A 296 11.04 -8.89 -24.57
CA PHE A 296 10.94 -9.57 -23.28
C PHE A 296 10.33 -10.96 -23.43
N THR A 297 10.74 -11.88 -22.57
CA THR A 297 10.08 -13.17 -22.39
C THR A 297 9.88 -13.47 -20.91
N ALA A 298 8.78 -14.13 -20.59
CA ALA A 298 8.62 -14.77 -19.29
C ALA A 298 7.98 -16.16 -19.42
N LYS A 299 8.49 -17.11 -18.64
CA LYS A 299 7.95 -18.47 -18.48
C LYS A 299 7.53 -18.69 -17.04
N LEU A 300 6.35 -19.26 -16.85
CA LEU A 300 5.94 -19.84 -15.57
C LEU A 300 6.22 -21.33 -15.62
N LEU A 301 6.99 -21.83 -14.65
CA LEU A 301 7.33 -23.23 -14.49
C LEU A 301 6.75 -23.80 -13.19
N ARG A 302 6.35 -25.07 -13.23
CA ARG A 302 6.01 -25.89 -12.06
C ARG A 302 6.85 -27.17 -12.10
N ASN A 303 7.57 -27.45 -11.02
CA ASN A 303 8.46 -28.61 -10.87
C ASN A 303 9.40 -28.79 -12.09
N GLY A 304 9.93 -27.67 -12.61
CA GLY A 304 10.82 -27.63 -13.78
C GLY A 304 10.15 -27.72 -15.15
N LYS A 305 8.83 -27.95 -15.24
CA LYS A 305 8.07 -27.96 -16.50
C LYS A 305 7.39 -26.61 -16.74
N VAL A 306 7.46 -26.08 -17.96
CA VAL A 306 6.71 -24.87 -18.35
C VAL A 306 5.22 -25.18 -18.29
N ILE A 307 4.46 -24.33 -17.60
CA ILE A 307 2.98 -24.39 -17.51
C ILE A 307 2.29 -23.14 -18.07
N GLY A 308 3.06 -22.08 -18.38
CA GLY A 308 2.54 -20.93 -19.07
C GLY A 308 3.63 -19.99 -19.60
N ASN A 309 3.29 -19.21 -20.63
CA ASN A 309 4.17 -18.27 -21.30
C ASN A 309 3.51 -16.89 -21.36
N TYR A 310 4.28 -15.82 -21.10
CA TYR A 310 3.85 -14.45 -21.34
C TYR A 310 3.71 -14.18 -22.84
N ASP A 311 2.70 -13.37 -23.19
CA ASP A 311 2.42 -12.86 -24.54
C ASP A 311 2.36 -13.91 -25.67
N ALA A 312 2.12 -15.18 -25.30
CA ALA A 312 2.04 -16.30 -26.24
C ALA A 312 0.66 -16.35 -26.94
N GLN A 313 0.36 -15.32 -27.74
CA GLN A 313 -0.94 -15.15 -28.39
C GLN A 313 -1.19 -16.12 -29.56
N ASN A 314 -0.13 -16.75 -30.10
CA ASN A 314 -0.22 -17.81 -31.12
C ASN A 314 -1.05 -19.03 -30.67
N ALA A 315 -1.56 -19.79 -31.65
CA ALA A 315 -2.43 -20.94 -31.40
C ALA A 315 -1.76 -22.08 -30.60
N GLN A 316 -0.44 -22.19 -30.66
CA GLN A 316 0.34 -23.23 -29.98
C GLN A 316 0.77 -22.82 -28.55
N ARG A 317 0.47 -21.58 -28.12
CA ARG A 317 0.93 -20.94 -26.86
C ARG A 317 2.44 -21.04 -26.64
N ILE A 318 3.21 -21.09 -27.73
CA ILE A 318 4.67 -21.11 -27.70
C ILE A 318 5.17 -19.73 -27.28
N LEU A 319 6.24 -19.68 -26.48
CA LEU A 319 6.85 -18.43 -26.04
C LEU A 319 7.35 -17.61 -27.24
N GLU A 320 6.86 -16.39 -27.34
CA GLU A 320 7.33 -15.35 -28.26
C GLU A 320 7.96 -14.19 -27.47
N LYS A 321 8.65 -13.29 -28.18
CA LYS A 321 9.17 -12.06 -27.58
C LYS A 321 8.05 -11.02 -27.53
N GLY A 322 7.40 -10.91 -26.38
CA GLY A 322 6.55 -9.76 -26.07
C GLY A 322 7.36 -8.50 -25.81
N SER A 323 6.68 -7.45 -25.33
CA SER A 323 7.31 -6.20 -24.92
C SER A 323 7.24 -5.98 -23.41
N VAL A 324 8.24 -5.28 -22.88
CA VAL A 324 8.29 -4.75 -21.52
C VAL A 324 8.69 -3.27 -21.57
N PHE A 325 8.16 -2.46 -20.65
CA PHE A 325 8.34 -1.02 -20.66
C PHE A 325 9.23 -0.58 -19.49
N ALA A 326 10.17 0.30 -19.76
CA ALA A 326 11.01 0.96 -18.77
C ALA A 326 10.85 2.48 -18.91
N GLU A 327 11.05 3.23 -17.84
CA GLU A 327 11.16 4.70 -17.91
C GLU A 327 12.50 5.14 -17.31
N ASN A 328 13.15 6.09 -17.97
CA ASN A 328 14.38 6.69 -17.46
C ASN A 328 14.15 7.27 -16.07
N GLY A 329 14.99 6.90 -15.10
CA GLY A 329 14.95 7.43 -13.73
C GLY A 329 13.74 7.01 -12.87
N ARG A 330 12.84 6.15 -13.37
CA ARG A 330 11.65 5.66 -12.65
C ARG A 330 11.59 4.14 -12.69
N TRP A 331 11.15 3.49 -11.61
CA TRP A 331 10.87 2.05 -11.63
C TRP A 331 9.46 1.82 -12.18
N VAL A 332 9.33 1.00 -13.22
CA VAL A 332 8.03 0.62 -13.79
C VAL A 332 7.64 -0.77 -13.28
N ARG A 333 6.39 -0.91 -12.80
CA ARG A 333 5.78 -2.21 -12.46
C ARG A 333 5.33 -2.88 -13.74
N ASN A 334 6.09 -3.86 -14.21
CA ASN A 334 5.77 -4.62 -15.41
C ASN A 334 4.95 -5.85 -15.03
N GLN A 335 3.66 -5.86 -15.39
CA GLN A 335 2.69 -6.90 -15.04
C GLN A 335 2.51 -7.89 -16.19
N ASN A 336 2.55 -9.19 -15.90
CA ASN A 336 2.56 -10.26 -16.88
C ASN A 336 1.48 -11.29 -16.54
N ALA A 337 0.45 -11.40 -17.37
CA ALA A 337 -0.45 -12.56 -17.40
C ALA A 337 0.17 -13.67 -18.26
N PHE A 338 -0.07 -14.92 -17.90
CA PHE A 338 0.51 -16.08 -18.61
C PHE A 338 -0.58 -16.87 -19.32
N TYR A 339 -0.42 -17.08 -20.62
CA TYR A 339 -1.21 -18.07 -21.35
C TYR A 339 -0.81 -19.47 -20.92
N ALA A 340 -1.78 -20.36 -20.75
CA ALA A 340 -1.54 -21.75 -20.36
C ALA A 340 -0.73 -22.50 -21.43
N TYR A 341 0.24 -23.30 -21.00
CA TYR A 341 1.09 -24.11 -21.87
C TYR A 341 1.26 -25.54 -21.33
N PRO A 342 0.99 -26.60 -22.12
CA PRO A 342 0.35 -26.56 -23.43
C PRO A 342 -1.06 -25.93 -23.34
N PRO A 343 -1.61 -25.42 -24.46
CA PRO A 343 -2.97 -24.87 -24.46
C PRO A 343 -3.97 -25.92 -23.96
N VAL A 344 -4.86 -25.52 -23.06
CA VAL A 344 -5.87 -26.40 -22.46
C VAL A 344 -7.26 -26.19 -23.05
N ASN A 345 -7.38 -25.25 -24.01
CA ASN A 345 -8.55 -25.05 -24.87
C ASN A 345 -9.86 -24.90 -24.08
N ARG A 346 -9.81 -24.15 -22.98
CA ARG A 346 -11.02 -23.79 -22.23
C ARG A 346 -11.94 -22.98 -23.14
N ARG A 347 -13.26 -23.17 -22.98
CA ARG A 347 -14.23 -22.30 -23.64
C ARG A 347 -14.05 -20.87 -23.12
N ILE A 348 -13.45 -20.03 -23.96
CA ILE A 348 -13.58 -18.58 -23.92
C ILE A 348 -15.08 -18.30 -23.85
N ASN A 349 -15.52 -17.67 -22.76
CA ASN A 349 -16.92 -17.36 -22.48
C ASN A 349 -17.00 -15.95 -21.91
N ASP A 350 -18.20 -15.50 -21.56
CA ASP A 350 -18.46 -14.11 -21.15
C ASP A 350 -17.61 -13.59 -19.97
N ASN A 351 -16.98 -14.50 -19.20
CA ASN A 351 -16.11 -14.17 -18.06
C ASN A 351 -14.61 -14.36 -18.33
N HIS A 352 -14.21 -14.89 -19.50
CA HIS A 352 -12.82 -15.27 -19.80
C HIS A 352 -12.47 -14.98 -21.26
N SER A 353 -11.64 -13.97 -21.51
CA SER A 353 -11.21 -13.54 -22.86
C SER A 353 -10.11 -14.42 -23.48
N HIS A 354 -9.30 -15.10 -22.66
CA HIS A 354 -8.12 -15.85 -23.08
C HIS A 354 -7.89 -17.11 -22.24
N ASP A 355 -7.13 -18.08 -22.76
CA ASP A 355 -6.77 -19.31 -22.05
C ASP A 355 -5.55 -19.09 -21.13
N TYR A 356 -5.74 -18.36 -20.04
CA TYR A 356 -4.69 -18.02 -19.08
C TYR A 356 -4.41 -19.14 -18.05
N VAL A 357 -3.32 -19.02 -17.30
CA VAL A 357 -3.09 -19.83 -16.08
C VAL A 357 -3.91 -19.22 -14.96
N TYR A 358 -4.85 -19.97 -14.37
CA TYR A 358 -5.69 -19.49 -13.26
C TYR A 358 -5.24 -20.05 -11.91
N THR A 359 -5.57 -19.36 -10.82
CA THR A 359 -5.35 -19.80 -9.42
C THR A 359 -5.85 -21.22 -9.18
N LYS A 360 -7.01 -21.58 -9.74
CA LYS A 360 -7.64 -22.92 -9.60
C LYS A 360 -6.80 -24.06 -10.19
N ASP A 361 -5.93 -23.78 -11.16
CA ASP A 361 -5.02 -24.77 -11.75
C ASP A 361 -3.71 -24.90 -10.94
N MET A 362 -3.44 -23.94 -10.06
CA MET A 362 -2.22 -23.87 -9.26
C MET A 362 -2.28 -24.80 -8.04
N THR A 363 -2.03 -26.08 -8.28
CA THR A 363 -1.95 -27.12 -7.24
C THR A 363 -0.55 -27.25 -6.65
N ASP A 364 -0.44 -27.84 -5.46
CA ASP A 364 0.78 -27.89 -4.66
C ASP A 364 2.06 -28.28 -5.42
N GLY A 365 3.17 -27.62 -5.11
CA GLY A 365 4.46 -27.86 -5.76
C GLY A 365 5.40 -26.66 -5.72
N ASN A 366 6.57 -26.84 -6.34
CA ASN A 366 7.58 -25.79 -6.49
C ASN A 366 7.36 -25.07 -7.83
N TYR A 367 7.36 -23.74 -7.79
CA TYR A 367 7.11 -22.89 -8.95
C TYR A 367 8.28 -21.93 -9.16
N SER A 368 8.46 -21.50 -10.42
CA SER A 368 9.33 -20.37 -10.72
C SER A 368 8.85 -19.57 -11.92
N VAL A 369 9.01 -18.25 -11.86
CA VAL A 369 8.97 -17.40 -13.06
C VAL A 369 10.40 -17.12 -13.50
N GLU A 370 10.69 -17.40 -14.76
CA GLU A 370 11.95 -17.07 -15.43
C GLU A 370 11.70 -15.97 -16.46
N THR A 371 12.46 -14.87 -16.38
CA THR A 371 12.31 -13.70 -17.27
C THR A 371 13.61 -13.39 -18.01
N GLU A 372 13.55 -13.07 -19.29
CA GLU A 372 14.68 -12.50 -20.05
C GLU A 372 14.28 -11.16 -20.69
N ILE A 373 15.03 -10.10 -20.37
CA ILE A 373 14.91 -8.77 -20.98
C ILE A 373 16.09 -8.58 -21.94
N TYR A 374 15.83 -8.36 -23.22
CA TYR A 374 16.87 -8.22 -24.24
C TYR A 374 17.25 -6.74 -24.43
N LYS A 375 18.28 -6.26 -23.71
CA LYS A 375 18.81 -4.90 -23.87
C LYS A 375 19.98 -4.87 -24.87
N PRO A 376 20.30 -3.72 -25.49
CA PRO A 376 21.47 -3.58 -26.36
C PRO A 376 22.80 -3.95 -25.70
N ALA A 377 22.92 -3.74 -24.38
CA ALA A 377 24.11 -4.09 -23.60
C ALA A 377 24.17 -5.58 -23.17
N GLY A 378 23.13 -6.37 -23.42
CA GLY A 378 23.05 -7.77 -23.02
C GLY A 378 21.65 -8.20 -22.55
N THR A 379 21.50 -9.51 -22.31
CA THR A 379 20.22 -10.08 -21.83
C THR A 379 20.21 -10.15 -20.30
N ILE A 380 19.29 -9.43 -19.65
CA ILE A 380 19.08 -9.54 -18.20
C ILE A 380 18.19 -10.75 -17.95
N LYS A 381 18.76 -11.79 -17.33
CA LYS A 381 18.01 -12.98 -16.88
C LYS A 381 17.68 -12.86 -15.39
N SER A 382 16.44 -13.16 -15.01
CA SER A 382 16.02 -13.24 -13.61
C SER A 382 15.17 -14.48 -13.37
N LYS A 383 15.28 -15.07 -12.18
CA LYS A 383 14.46 -16.20 -11.76
C LYS A 383 13.88 -15.92 -10.37
N TYR A 384 12.58 -16.12 -10.22
CA TYR A 384 11.84 -15.92 -8.97
C TYR A 384 11.22 -17.26 -8.60
N THR A 385 11.47 -17.76 -7.38
CA THR A 385 10.93 -19.05 -6.93
C THR A 385 9.91 -18.87 -5.83
N PHE A 386 8.91 -19.76 -5.81
CA PHE A 386 7.89 -19.82 -4.78
C PHE A 386 7.33 -21.23 -4.66
N VAL A 387 6.68 -21.52 -3.55
CA VAL A 387 6.03 -22.81 -3.28
C VAL A 387 4.55 -22.56 -3.14
N ILE A 388 3.73 -23.46 -3.69
CA ILE A 388 2.31 -23.52 -3.37
C ILE A 388 2.06 -24.74 -2.50
N LYS A 389 1.34 -24.54 -1.39
CA LYS A 389 0.95 -25.57 -0.43
C LYS A 389 -0.47 -25.34 0.05
N ASN A 390 -1.29 -26.38 0.06
CA ASN A 390 -2.74 -26.32 0.29
C ASN A 390 -3.43 -25.26 -0.58
N GLY A 391 -3.03 -25.15 -1.86
CA GLY A 391 -3.57 -24.16 -2.80
C GLY A 391 -3.26 -22.69 -2.49
N LYS A 392 -2.28 -22.40 -1.63
CA LYS A 392 -1.83 -21.03 -1.30
C LYS A 392 -0.34 -20.86 -1.55
N VAL A 393 0.08 -19.68 -1.98
CA VAL A 393 1.52 -19.33 -2.03
C VAL A 393 2.06 -19.32 -0.60
N VAL A 394 3.14 -20.04 -0.37
CA VAL A 394 3.86 -20.03 0.91
C VAL A 394 4.60 -18.68 1.01
N PRO A 395 4.37 -17.88 2.05
CA PRO A 395 5.06 -16.61 2.22
C PRO A 395 6.57 -16.85 2.40
N VAL A 396 7.39 -15.93 1.88
CA VAL A 396 8.80 -15.84 2.27
C VAL A 396 8.91 -15.47 3.76
N SER A 397 10.03 -15.79 4.41
CA SER A 397 10.23 -15.48 5.85
C SER A 397 9.94 -14.03 6.19
N ARG A 398 10.52 -13.06 5.46
CA ARG A 398 10.31 -11.60 5.67
C ARG A 398 8.87 -11.12 5.47
N ALA A 399 7.99 -11.95 4.92
CA ALA A 399 6.58 -11.64 4.68
C ALA A 399 5.63 -12.55 5.50
N ASP A 400 6.17 -13.44 6.32
CA ASP A 400 5.44 -14.30 7.25
C ASP A 400 5.53 -13.71 8.67
N ARG A 401 4.41 -13.18 9.16
CA ARG A 401 4.28 -12.59 10.50
C ARG A 401 4.53 -13.58 11.65
N SER A 402 4.61 -14.89 11.37
CA SER A 402 4.93 -15.93 12.35
C SER A 402 6.40 -16.39 12.29
N GLN A 403 7.21 -15.87 11.37
CA GLN A 403 8.62 -16.23 11.17
C GLN A 403 9.55 -15.00 11.09
N HIS A 404 9.03 -13.79 10.91
CA HIS A 404 9.82 -12.57 10.77
C HIS A 404 9.98 -11.83 12.12
N ASP A 405 11.19 -11.87 12.66
CA ASP A 405 11.50 -11.26 13.97
C ASP A 405 11.62 -9.73 13.92
N ASP A 406 12.09 -9.16 12.80
CA ASP A 406 12.26 -7.71 12.64
C ASP A 406 10.94 -7.02 12.25
N LYS A 407 10.18 -6.70 13.30
CA LYS A 407 8.87 -6.03 13.22
C LYS A 407 8.87 -4.76 12.35
N PHE A 408 10.00 -4.08 12.17
CA PHE A 408 10.07 -2.83 11.41
C PHE A 408 10.24 -3.02 9.90
N THR A 409 10.67 -4.19 9.42
CA THR A 409 11.00 -4.41 7.99
C THR A 409 10.18 -5.50 7.29
N LEU A 410 9.09 -5.94 7.93
CA LEU A 410 8.13 -6.89 7.39
C LEU A 410 7.67 -6.47 5.97
N ILE A 411 7.59 -7.42 5.05
CA ILE A 411 6.90 -7.20 3.78
C ILE A 411 5.42 -7.50 4.02
N GLU A 412 4.64 -6.47 4.39
CA GLU A 412 3.19 -6.60 4.50
C GLU A 412 2.60 -6.73 3.10
N GLN A 413 2.04 -7.91 2.82
CA GLN A 413 1.62 -8.31 1.49
C GLN A 413 0.21 -7.82 1.18
N GLY A 414 -0.62 -7.52 2.18
CA GLY A 414 -2.06 -7.31 1.99
C GLY A 414 -2.79 -8.61 1.58
N PRO A 415 -4.07 -8.52 1.16
CA PRO A 415 -4.93 -9.70 1.04
C PRO A 415 -4.74 -10.52 -0.27
N ASN A 416 -4.23 -9.90 -1.34
CA ASN A 416 -4.27 -10.47 -2.70
C ASN A 416 -2.89 -10.58 -3.37
N TYR A 417 -1.82 -10.16 -2.71
CA TYR A 417 -0.48 -10.13 -3.28
C TYR A 417 0.45 -11.10 -2.54
N HIS A 418 1.44 -11.65 -3.25
CA HIS A 418 2.52 -12.42 -2.65
C HIS A 418 3.87 -11.99 -3.19
N TYR A 419 4.79 -11.59 -2.30
CA TYR A 419 6.12 -11.14 -2.68
C TYR A 419 7.12 -12.28 -2.69
N VAL A 420 7.83 -12.41 -3.81
CA VAL A 420 8.75 -13.52 -4.09
C VAL A 420 10.13 -12.99 -4.45
N LYS A 421 11.18 -13.53 -3.82
CA LYS A 421 12.53 -13.01 -4.00
C LYS A 421 13.16 -13.56 -5.28
N LYS A 422 13.91 -12.70 -5.97
CA LYS A 422 14.80 -13.06 -7.06
C LYS A 422 15.95 -13.93 -6.54
N ILE A 423 16.23 -15.02 -7.22
CA ILE A 423 17.46 -15.80 -7.01
C ILE A 423 18.63 -14.99 -7.58
N LYS A 424 19.68 -14.83 -6.77
CA LYS A 424 20.99 -14.38 -7.27
C LYS A 424 21.61 -15.53 -8.05
N ASN A 425 21.78 -15.33 -9.36
CA ASN A 425 22.52 -16.23 -10.24
C ASN A 425 24.02 -16.11 -10.00
#